data_AF-A0A2E6D5F7-F1
#
_entry.id   AF-A0A2E6D5F7-F1
#
_cell.length_a   1.000
_cell.length_b   1.000
_cell.length_c   1.000
_cell.angle_alpha   90.00
_cell.angle_beta   90.00
_cell.angle_gamma   90.00
#
_symmetry.space_group_name_H-M   'P 1'
#
loop_
_entity.id
_entity.type
_entity.pdbx_description
1 polymer ?
#
loop_
_entity_poly.entity_id
_entity_poly.type
_entity_poly.pdbx_seq_one_letter_code
_entity_poly.pdbx_strand_id
1 'polypeptide(L)'
;MLTRLPLLLIAAVFIPALPTIAEAGLGPRQVNATGANDPARNSEDEGLKYWPQWRGPTWNGVAAEADPPITWSETENLRWKTPIEGKGYATPIVWGDRIFLLTAITLDKEMPVPDVIPADTPNINEHPQVKGSWKPQRFVIVCLDRITGEVLWSRTVHEAMPHQGHHNKGGFASASPVTDGEHLYAYFGSFGLYCYDFEGQLIWKRDLEYQAMEDSLGEGSSPALSGNALVIVVDQERQSYVVAIDKRTGQDLWKRNREETSNWSTPRIFTHAGRRQAVTNGSTVRSYDLTTGELLWRCDGHTAGAIPMPAVGHGLVFTASGWRKDMLQAIALGQRGDLTNSESVVWKLRRGIPYVPCPMLWGEELYLLEDQTFFSCLNATDGAPHYLKHRLPGGLNFSASPVGAADRIYLLSEEGRTVVLQRGPQLEVLAVNDLDERFHASPAIVGEAIYLRGFEHLYCFAKSAR
;
A
#
# COMPACT_ATOMS: atom_id res chain seq x y z
N MET A 1 -24.56 -23.84 -79.57
CA MET A 1 -23.39 -22.94 -79.48
C MET A 1 -22.55 -23.45 -78.31
N LEU A 2 -21.64 -24.43 -78.40
CA LEU A 2 -20.46 -24.58 -79.27
C LEU A 2 -19.56 -23.34 -79.25
N THR A 3 -18.50 -23.38 -78.43
CA THR A 3 -17.05 -23.31 -78.82
C THR A 3 -16.20 -23.16 -77.54
N ARG A 4 -15.44 -24.17 -77.13
CA ARG A 4 -14.06 -24.57 -77.51
C ARG A 4 -13.00 -24.09 -76.49
N LEU A 5 -12.37 -25.06 -75.83
CA LEU A 5 -11.05 -24.97 -75.20
C LEU A 5 -9.96 -24.55 -76.21
N PRO A 6 -8.80 -24.09 -75.70
CA PRO A 6 -7.59 -24.87 -75.94
C PRO A 6 -6.76 -25.12 -74.67
N LEU A 7 -6.14 -26.32 -74.65
CA LEU A 7 -5.01 -26.73 -73.83
C LEU A 7 -3.79 -25.82 -74.03
N LEU A 8 -3.01 -25.55 -72.98
CA LEU A 8 -1.55 -25.48 -73.11
C LEU A 8 -0.83 -25.92 -71.83
N LEU A 9 0.37 -26.44 -72.06
CA LEU A 9 1.24 -27.30 -71.26
C LEU A 9 1.62 -26.82 -69.84
N ILE A 10 1.75 -27.83 -68.98
CA ILE A 10 2.37 -27.86 -67.66
C ILE A 10 3.89 -27.61 -67.76
N ALA A 11 4.40 -26.69 -66.95
CA ALA A 11 5.78 -26.68 -66.48
C ALA A 11 5.78 -26.87 -64.96
N ALA A 12 6.28 -28.02 -64.51
CA ALA A 12 6.39 -28.36 -63.10
C ALA A 12 7.52 -27.57 -62.44
N VAL A 13 7.17 -26.76 -61.44
CA VAL A 13 8.15 -26.24 -60.46
C VAL A 13 8.05 -27.13 -59.23
N PHE A 14 9.13 -27.86 -58.97
CA PHE A 14 9.32 -28.69 -57.79
C PHE A 14 9.39 -27.80 -56.54
N ILE A 15 8.42 -27.93 -55.63
CA ILE A 15 8.53 -27.46 -54.25
C ILE A 15 8.87 -28.68 -53.41
N PRO A 16 10.07 -28.80 -52.81
CA PRO A 16 10.38 -29.92 -51.94
C PRO A 16 9.59 -29.81 -50.64
N ALA A 17 8.89 -30.89 -50.30
CA ALA A 17 8.22 -31.07 -49.02
C ALA A 17 9.25 -31.03 -47.88
N LEU A 18 8.96 -30.24 -46.84
CA LEU A 18 9.67 -30.29 -45.58
C LEU A 18 9.43 -31.66 -44.90
N PRO A 19 10.47 -32.32 -44.36
CA PRO A 19 10.29 -33.58 -43.66
C PRO A 19 9.63 -33.37 -42.30
N THR A 20 8.62 -34.19 -42.03
CA THR A 20 8.09 -34.47 -40.70
C THR A 20 9.21 -34.99 -39.81
N ILE A 21 9.52 -34.27 -38.73
CA ILE A 21 10.37 -34.79 -37.65
C ILE A 21 9.47 -35.26 -36.52
N ALA A 22 9.73 -36.51 -36.13
CA ALA A 22 9.04 -37.29 -35.14
C ALA A 22 9.00 -36.64 -33.74
N GLU A 23 7.96 -36.99 -33.00
CA GLU A 23 7.82 -36.80 -31.56
C GLU A 23 9.05 -37.38 -30.84
N ALA A 24 9.92 -36.49 -30.36
CA ALA A 24 10.88 -36.82 -29.33
C ALA A 24 10.22 -36.55 -27.98
N GLY A 25 9.92 -37.61 -27.24
CA GLY A 25 9.41 -37.55 -25.88
C GLY A 25 10.36 -36.76 -24.96
N LEU A 26 9.88 -35.64 -24.45
CA LEU A 26 10.49 -34.95 -23.33
C LEU A 26 9.95 -35.58 -22.04
N GLY A 27 10.70 -36.56 -21.52
CA GLY A 27 10.56 -36.99 -20.13
C GLY A 27 10.82 -35.82 -19.16
N PRO A 28 10.38 -35.93 -17.90
CA PRO A 28 10.46 -34.84 -16.93
C PRO A 28 11.94 -34.47 -16.73
N ARG A 29 12.28 -33.21 -17.03
CA ARG A 29 13.56 -32.63 -16.64
C ARG A 29 13.66 -32.69 -15.12
N GLN A 30 14.52 -33.57 -14.62
CA GLN A 30 15.06 -33.45 -13.27
C GLN A 30 15.66 -32.06 -13.14
N VAL A 31 15.01 -31.23 -12.32
CA VAL A 31 15.59 -29.99 -11.82
C VAL A 31 16.70 -30.43 -10.86
N ASN A 32 17.94 -30.44 -11.34
CA ASN A 32 19.08 -30.58 -10.45
C ASN A 32 19.09 -29.38 -9.51
N ALA A 33 18.79 -29.66 -8.25
CA ALA A 33 18.93 -28.75 -7.13
C ALA A 33 20.41 -28.45 -6.91
N THR A 34 20.88 -27.37 -7.55
CA THR A 34 22.00 -26.57 -7.04
C THR A 34 21.53 -25.13 -7.06
N GLY A 35 20.56 -24.83 -6.20
CA GLY A 35 20.24 -23.45 -5.84
C GLY A 35 21.43 -22.88 -5.09
N ALA A 36 22.22 -22.07 -5.79
CA ALA A 36 23.24 -21.25 -5.14
C ALA A 36 22.55 -20.38 -4.08
N ASN A 37 23.12 -20.33 -2.88
CA ASN A 37 22.79 -19.36 -1.83
C ASN A 37 22.95 -17.95 -2.39
N ASP A 38 21.87 -17.38 -2.91
CA ASP A 38 21.79 -15.95 -3.19
C ASP A 38 21.26 -15.25 -1.93
N PRO A 39 22.12 -14.55 -1.17
CA PRO A 39 21.71 -13.89 0.07
C PRO A 39 20.61 -12.85 -0.15
N ALA A 40 20.53 -12.23 -1.33
CA ALA A 40 19.46 -11.27 -1.64
C ALA A 40 18.10 -11.98 -1.74
N ARG A 41 18.05 -13.13 -2.43
CA ARG A 41 16.84 -13.96 -2.53
C ARG A 41 16.43 -14.55 -1.18
N ASN A 42 17.41 -15.01 -0.38
CA ASN A 42 17.14 -15.49 0.98
C ASN A 42 16.58 -14.37 1.89
N SER A 43 17.05 -13.13 1.73
CA SER A 43 16.51 -11.98 2.49
C SER A 43 15.09 -11.59 2.06
N GLU A 44 14.76 -11.71 0.77
CA GLU A 44 13.40 -11.48 0.25
C GLU A 44 12.44 -12.56 0.75
N ASP A 45 12.85 -13.83 0.75
CA ASP A 45 12.06 -14.96 1.26
C ASP A 45 11.87 -14.89 2.79
N GLU A 46 12.88 -14.45 3.56
CA GLU A 46 12.70 -14.18 5.01
C GLU A 46 11.73 -13.03 5.26
N GLY A 47 11.73 -12.00 4.40
CA GLY A 47 10.82 -10.86 4.52
C GLY A 47 9.34 -11.24 4.38
N LEU A 48 9.03 -12.33 3.67
CA LEU A 48 7.67 -12.85 3.53
C LEU A 48 7.06 -13.36 4.84
N LYS A 49 7.91 -13.72 5.82
CA LYS A 49 7.47 -14.19 7.14
C LYS A 49 7.02 -13.05 8.05
N TYR A 50 7.36 -11.81 7.71
CA TYR A 50 7.17 -10.63 8.55
C TYR A 50 6.28 -9.58 7.85
N TRP A 51 6.17 -8.39 8.46
CA TRP A 51 5.35 -7.30 7.94
C TRP A 51 6.17 -6.00 7.85
N PRO A 52 7.13 -5.92 6.90
CA PRO A 52 8.17 -4.88 6.91
C PRO A 52 7.69 -3.47 6.53
N GLN A 53 6.47 -3.32 6.04
CA GLN A 53 5.96 -2.08 5.43
C GLN A 53 4.43 -2.05 5.44
N TRP A 54 3.85 -0.89 5.12
CA TRP A 54 2.40 -0.80 4.94
C TRP A 54 1.91 -1.74 3.84
N ARG A 55 0.75 -2.37 4.05
CA ARG A 55 0.22 -3.46 3.20
C ARG A 55 1.08 -4.73 3.17
N GLY A 56 2.00 -4.90 4.11
CA GLY A 56 2.66 -6.17 4.39
C GLY A 56 3.71 -6.58 3.34
N PRO A 57 4.18 -7.84 3.40
CA PRO A 57 5.37 -8.28 2.67
C PRO A 57 5.21 -8.24 1.15
N THR A 58 3.98 -8.38 0.66
CA THR A 58 3.66 -8.40 -0.78
C THR A 58 2.92 -7.15 -1.25
N TRP A 59 2.83 -6.11 -0.41
CA TRP A 59 2.11 -4.85 -0.68
C TRP A 59 0.61 -4.99 -0.98
N ASN A 60 0.03 -6.19 -0.77
CA ASN A 60 -1.39 -6.47 -1.02
C ASN A 60 -2.21 -6.69 0.25
N GLY A 61 -1.61 -6.52 1.43
CA GLY A 61 -2.26 -6.77 2.72
C GLY A 61 -2.43 -8.26 3.04
N VAL A 62 -1.70 -9.15 2.35
CA VAL A 62 -1.81 -10.59 2.53
C VAL A 62 -0.53 -11.15 3.15
N ALA A 63 -0.67 -11.88 4.26
CA ALA A 63 0.37 -12.71 4.86
C ALA A 63 0.05 -14.18 4.59
N ALA A 64 0.61 -14.73 3.51
CA ALA A 64 0.27 -16.07 3.02
C ALA A 64 0.69 -17.20 3.97
N GLU A 65 1.75 -17.00 4.75
CA GLU A 65 2.28 -18.00 5.69
C GLU A 65 1.74 -17.85 7.12
N ALA A 66 0.85 -16.89 7.35
CA ALA A 66 0.31 -16.59 8.67
C ALA A 66 -1.03 -17.27 8.93
N ASP A 67 -1.32 -17.50 10.21
CA ASP A 67 -2.56 -18.09 10.70
C ASP A 67 -3.03 -17.45 12.02
N PRO A 68 -3.42 -16.16 12.01
CA PRO A 68 -3.94 -15.47 13.20
C PRO A 68 -5.28 -16.05 13.69
N PRO A 69 -5.76 -15.70 14.90
CA PRO A 69 -7.05 -16.14 15.39
C PRO A 69 -8.23 -15.62 14.54
N ILE A 70 -9.38 -16.27 14.68
CA ILE A 70 -10.66 -15.85 14.06
C ILE A 70 -11.48 -15.02 15.04
N THR A 71 -11.49 -15.45 16.31
CA THR A 71 -12.20 -14.79 17.42
C THR A 71 -11.19 -14.15 18.37
N TRP A 72 -11.55 -13.01 18.96
CA TRP A 72 -10.81 -12.40 20.05
C TRP A 72 -11.68 -11.38 20.80
N SER A 73 -11.25 -11.06 22.00
CA SER A 73 -11.79 -9.98 22.83
C SER A 73 -10.72 -9.51 23.81
N GLU A 74 -11.04 -8.58 24.70
CA GLU A 74 -10.16 -8.17 25.80
C GLU A 74 -9.81 -9.32 26.78
N THR A 75 -10.47 -10.49 26.67
CA THR A 75 -10.22 -11.68 27.50
C THR A 75 -9.98 -12.98 26.72
N GLU A 76 -10.15 -12.96 25.39
CA GLU A 76 -9.98 -14.13 24.51
C GLU A 76 -8.90 -13.84 23.47
N ASN A 77 -7.92 -14.75 23.34
CA ASN A 77 -6.79 -14.66 22.41
C ASN A 77 -5.94 -13.36 22.53
N LEU A 78 -6.21 -12.50 23.51
CA LEU A 78 -5.37 -11.35 23.83
C LEU A 78 -4.07 -11.84 24.47
N ARG A 79 -2.95 -11.67 23.76
CA ARG A 79 -1.63 -12.00 24.29
C ARG A 79 -1.08 -10.86 25.14
N TRP A 80 -1.20 -9.63 24.65
CA TRP A 80 -0.84 -8.42 25.37
C TRP A 80 -1.54 -7.21 24.76
N LYS A 81 -1.66 -6.15 25.58
CA LYS A 81 -2.20 -4.83 25.22
C LYS A 81 -1.28 -3.80 25.84
N THR A 82 -0.66 -2.96 25.00
CA THR A 82 0.34 -1.99 25.46
C THR A 82 -0.15 -0.56 25.21
N PRO A 83 -0.23 0.30 26.23
CA PRO A 83 -0.49 1.72 26.03
C PRO A 83 0.64 2.38 25.24
N ILE A 84 0.29 3.18 24.23
CA ILE A 84 1.22 3.92 23.39
C ILE A 84 0.86 5.40 23.46
N GLU A 85 1.83 6.23 23.82
CA GLU A 85 1.64 7.68 23.88
C GLU A 85 1.37 8.27 22.47
N GLY A 86 0.41 9.19 22.40
CA GLY A 86 -0.04 9.79 21.14
C GLY A 86 -1.00 8.89 20.35
N LYS A 87 -1.70 9.48 19.38
CA LYS A 87 -2.77 8.79 18.64
C LYS A 87 -2.23 7.91 17.51
N GLY A 88 -2.72 6.67 17.42
CA GLY A 88 -2.36 5.72 16.37
C GLY A 88 -3.05 5.98 15.03
N TYR A 89 -2.27 6.39 14.03
CA TYR A 89 -2.70 6.51 12.62
C TYR A 89 -1.82 5.66 11.69
N ALA A 90 -0.50 5.63 11.94
CA ALA A 90 0.43 4.75 11.24
C ALA A 90 0.17 3.26 11.53
N THR A 91 0.26 2.43 10.50
CA THR A 91 0.22 0.97 10.63
C THR A 91 1.53 0.47 11.24
N PRO A 92 1.49 -0.44 12.24
CA PRO A 92 2.71 -1.07 12.74
C PRO A 92 3.41 -1.86 11.63
N ILE A 93 4.73 -1.84 11.65
CA ILE A 93 5.54 -2.83 10.94
C ILE A 93 6.16 -3.79 11.95
N VAL A 94 6.35 -5.03 11.53
CA VAL A 94 6.84 -6.11 12.37
C VAL A 94 8.00 -6.78 11.65
N TRP A 95 9.14 -6.95 12.32
CA TRP A 95 10.30 -7.65 11.79
C TRP A 95 11.05 -8.40 12.89
N GLY A 96 11.26 -9.71 12.70
CA GLY A 96 11.81 -10.55 13.77
C GLY A 96 10.94 -10.44 15.03
N ASP A 97 11.58 -10.17 16.16
CA ASP A 97 10.92 -9.97 17.46
C ASP A 97 10.64 -8.50 17.80
N ARG A 98 10.65 -7.61 16.80
CA ARG A 98 10.43 -6.18 16.99
C ARG A 98 9.19 -5.68 16.27
N ILE A 99 8.49 -4.74 16.89
CA ILE A 99 7.42 -3.95 16.29
C ILE A 99 7.82 -2.48 16.32
N PHE A 100 7.66 -1.79 15.19
CA PHE A 100 7.94 -0.36 15.08
C PHE A 100 6.66 0.43 14.78
N LEU A 101 6.51 1.56 15.49
CA LEU A 101 5.39 2.49 15.37
C LEU A 101 5.92 3.92 15.21
N LEU A 102 5.17 4.73 14.45
CA LEU A 102 5.33 6.18 14.42
C LEU A 102 4.16 6.82 15.17
N THR A 103 4.45 7.83 16.00
CA THR A 103 3.43 8.58 16.75
C THR A 103 3.78 10.06 16.78
N ALA A 104 2.74 10.89 16.90
CA ALA A 104 2.85 12.32 17.15
C ALA A 104 2.14 12.64 18.46
N ILE A 105 2.86 13.28 19.38
CA ILE A 105 2.42 13.56 20.74
C ILE A 105 2.28 15.06 20.90
N THR A 106 1.07 15.51 21.24
CA THR A 106 0.77 16.90 21.55
C THR A 106 1.58 17.37 22.75
N LEU A 107 2.30 18.47 22.59
CA LEU A 107 3.03 19.15 23.65
C LEU A 107 2.21 20.30 24.23
N ASP A 108 2.29 20.47 25.55
CA ASP A 108 1.71 21.62 26.24
C ASP A 108 2.74 22.74 26.40
N LYS A 109 3.15 23.28 25.25
CA LYS A 109 4.05 24.44 25.15
C LYS A 109 3.66 25.30 23.97
N GLU A 110 4.03 26.57 23.99
CA GLU A 110 3.84 27.47 22.86
C GLU A 110 5.02 27.37 21.89
N MET A 111 4.70 27.34 20.60
CA MET A 111 5.66 27.52 19.51
C MET A 111 4.95 28.27 18.38
N PRO A 112 5.62 29.16 17.65
CA PRO A 112 5.01 29.85 16.52
C PRO A 112 4.68 28.85 15.40
N VAL A 113 3.52 29.02 14.76
CA VAL A 113 3.20 28.31 13.52
C VAL A 113 4.19 28.79 12.45
N PRO A 114 4.95 27.89 11.78
CA PRO A 114 5.86 28.30 10.73
C PRO A 114 5.09 28.95 9.57
N ASP A 115 5.47 30.17 9.21
CA ASP A 115 4.93 30.87 8.03
C ASP A 115 5.71 30.44 6.77
N VAL A 116 5.33 29.28 6.23
CA VAL A 116 6.07 28.58 5.16
C VAL A 116 5.22 28.20 3.95
N ILE A 117 3.91 28.44 4.04
CA ILE A 117 2.95 28.25 2.94
C ILE A 117 2.49 29.63 2.50
N PRO A 118 2.84 30.06 1.29
CA PRO A 118 2.38 31.33 0.75
C PRO A 118 0.85 31.44 0.77
N ALA A 119 0.32 32.61 1.15
CA ALA A 119 -1.11 32.85 1.27
C ALA A 119 -1.88 32.71 -0.06
N ASP A 120 -1.19 32.80 -1.19
CA ASP A 120 -1.72 32.62 -2.54
C ASP A 120 -1.62 31.18 -3.05
N THR A 121 -1.19 30.23 -2.21
CA THR A 121 -1.19 28.80 -2.57
C THR A 121 -2.61 28.35 -2.90
N PRO A 122 -2.86 27.74 -4.07
CA PRO A 122 -4.19 27.28 -4.46
C PRO A 122 -4.78 26.26 -3.49
N ASN A 123 -6.12 26.16 -3.48
CA ASN A 123 -6.86 25.15 -2.73
C ASN A 123 -6.53 25.06 -1.23
N ILE A 124 -6.08 26.16 -0.61
CA ILE A 124 -5.95 26.27 0.85
C ILE A 124 -7.19 27.00 1.38
N ASN A 125 -8.27 26.26 1.61
CA ASN A 125 -9.52 26.82 2.16
C ASN A 125 -9.84 26.22 3.54
N GLU A 126 -10.87 26.76 4.19
CA GLU A 126 -11.44 26.16 5.39
C GLU A 126 -12.23 24.90 5.03
N HIS A 127 -11.97 23.79 5.75
CA HIS A 127 -12.68 22.53 5.56
C HIS A 127 -13.26 22.02 6.88
N PRO A 128 -14.54 21.61 6.92
CA PRO A 128 -15.25 21.31 8.17
C PRO A 128 -14.72 20.08 8.92
N GLN A 129 -14.01 19.19 8.23
CA GLN A 129 -13.42 17.99 8.83
C GLN A 129 -11.95 18.18 9.24
N VAL A 130 -11.38 19.36 9.01
CA VAL A 130 -10.01 19.69 9.44
C VAL A 130 -10.04 20.20 10.88
N LYS A 131 -9.04 19.79 11.67
CA LYS A 131 -8.85 20.39 13.00
C LYS A 131 -8.25 21.78 12.82
N GLY A 132 -9.08 22.81 12.96
CA GLY A 132 -8.69 24.22 12.80
C GLY A 132 -7.77 24.78 13.89
N SER A 133 -7.49 24.02 14.95
CA SER A 133 -6.46 24.36 15.93
C SER A 133 -5.67 23.12 16.32
N TRP A 134 -4.34 23.28 16.41
CA TRP A 134 -3.40 22.25 16.80
C TRP A 134 -2.30 22.85 17.67
N LYS A 135 -1.62 21.98 18.42
CA LYS A 135 -0.52 22.34 19.31
C LYS A 135 0.80 21.82 18.74
N PRO A 136 1.95 22.24 19.28
CA PRO A 136 3.22 21.64 18.91
C PRO A 136 3.21 20.13 19.15
N GLN A 137 3.96 19.42 18.32
CA GLN A 137 4.02 17.97 18.31
C GLN A 137 5.44 17.51 18.60
N ARG A 138 5.54 16.41 19.33
CA ARG A 138 6.74 15.59 19.46
C ARG A 138 6.56 14.34 18.60
N PHE A 139 7.41 14.22 17.59
CA PHE A 139 7.41 13.11 16.64
C PHE A 139 8.31 12.00 17.16
N VAL A 140 7.75 10.80 17.28
CA VAL A 140 8.38 9.70 18.03
C VAL A 140 8.32 8.40 17.24
N ILE A 141 9.45 7.68 17.28
CA ILE A 141 9.53 6.28 16.89
C ILE A 141 9.48 5.44 18.17
N VAL A 142 8.63 4.42 18.19
CA VAL A 142 8.53 3.45 19.29
C VAL A 142 8.91 2.07 18.78
N CYS A 143 9.78 1.38 19.51
CA CYS A 143 10.09 -0.04 19.29
C CYS A 143 9.55 -0.86 20.47
N LEU A 144 8.84 -1.93 20.15
CA LEU A 144 8.33 -2.88 21.13
C LEU A 144 8.88 -4.28 20.88
N ASP A 145 8.98 -5.05 21.95
CA ASP A 145 9.16 -6.49 21.88
C ASP A 145 7.85 -7.12 21.39
N ARG A 146 7.93 -7.91 20.33
CA ARG A 146 6.78 -8.54 19.68
C ARG A 146 6.12 -9.60 20.56
N ILE A 147 6.89 -10.26 21.43
CA ILE A 147 6.43 -11.39 22.22
C ILE A 147 5.78 -10.91 23.52
N THR A 148 6.41 -9.97 24.22
CA THR A 148 5.94 -9.46 25.52
C THR A 148 5.06 -8.23 25.39
N GLY A 149 5.18 -7.46 24.31
CA GLY A 149 4.52 -6.18 24.15
C GLY A 149 5.21 -5.04 24.90
N GLU A 150 6.37 -5.28 25.52
CA GLU A 150 7.10 -4.25 26.26
C GLU A 150 7.74 -3.23 25.31
N VAL A 151 7.71 -1.95 25.71
CA VAL A 151 8.42 -0.90 24.98
C VAL A 151 9.93 -1.05 25.24
N LEU A 152 10.67 -1.45 24.22
CA LEU A 152 12.13 -1.59 24.28
C LEU A 152 12.80 -0.22 24.27
N TRP A 153 12.32 0.69 23.43
CA TRP A 153 12.74 2.07 23.41
C TRP A 153 11.72 2.99 22.75
N SER A 154 11.83 4.28 23.07
CA SER A 154 11.10 5.38 22.43
C SER A 154 12.09 6.50 22.11
N ARG A 155 12.01 7.06 20.90
CA ARG A 155 12.93 8.09 20.40
C ARG A 155 12.15 9.27 19.83
N THR A 156 12.32 10.44 20.43
CA THR A 156 11.93 11.71 19.83
C THR A 156 12.86 12.04 18.68
N VAL A 157 12.33 12.16 17.47
CA VAL A 157 13.11 12.52 16.29
C VAL A 157 13.00 14.00 15.94
N HIS A 158 11.89 14.63 16.35
CA HIS A 158 11.64 16.04 16.13
C HIS A 158 10.61 16.61 17.11
N GLU A 159 10.69 17.90 17.39
CA GLU A 159 9.63 18.68 18.04
C GLU A 159 9.38 19.93 17.21
N ALA A 160 8.15 20.11 16.74
CA ALA A 160 7.79 21.26 15.92
C ALA A 160 6.35 21.66 16.10
N MET A 161 6.04 22.93 15.82
CA MET A 161 4.68 23.34 15.51
C MET A 161 4.40 22.97 14.05
N PRO A 162 3.38 22.15 13.76
CA PRO A 162 2.94 21.92 12.39
C PRO A 162 2.56 23.23 11.68
N HIS A 163 2.96 23.36 10.42
CA HIS A 163 2.70 24.49 9.54
C HIS A 163 1.26 24.53 9.00
N GLN A 164 0.58 23.38 9.00
CA GLN A 164 -0.82 23.22 8.62
C GLN A 164 -1.54 22.23 9.54
N GLY A 165 -2.87 22.26 9.47
CA GLY A 165 -3.74 21.33 10.19
C GLY A 165 -3.76 19.92 9.61
N HIS A 166 -4.73 19.13 10.03
CA HIS A 166 -4.96 17.80 9.49
C HIS A 166 -6.44 17.41 9.54
N HIS A 167 -6.85 16.50 8.66
CA HIS A 167 -8.19 15.91 8.66
C HIS A 167 -8.46 15.13 9.96
N ASN A 168 -9.72 15.09 10.42
CA ASN A 168 -10.10 14.42 11.67
C ASN A 168 -9.83 12.90 11.68
N LYS A 169 -9.69 12.28 10.50
CA LYS A 169 -9.28 10.88 10.31
C LYS A 169 -7.77 10.65 10.19
N GLY A 170 -6.96 11.71 10.09
CA GLY A 170 -5.50 11.64 10.08
C GLY A 170 -4.87 12.25 11.32
N GLY A 171 -3.54 12.28 11.34
CA GLY A 171 -2.72 13.02 12.30
C GLY A 171 -1.34 13.33 11.72
N PHE A 172 -0.46 13.93 12.53
CA PHE A 172 0.88 14.32 12.08
C PHE A 172 1.88 13.16 11.94
N ALA A 173 1.45 11.92 12.21
CA ALA A 173 2.22 10.69 12.02
C ALA A 173 1.35 9.63 11.33
N SER A 174 0.81 9.96 10.14
CA SER A 174 -0.08 9.06 9.38
C SER A 174 0.67 8.07 8.49
N ALA A 175 1.87 8.43 8.01
CA ALA A 175 2.71 7.54 7.22
C ALA A 175 3.21 6.37 8.09
N SER A 176 3.23 5.16 7.54
CA SER A 176 3.82 4.00 8.21
C SER A 176 5.31 3.91 7.87
N PRO A 177 6.17 3.42 8.78
CA PRO A 177 7.58 3.24 8.48
C PRO A 177 7.79 2.04 7.55
N VAL A 178 9.02 1.87 7.08
CA VAL A 178 9.46 0.69 6.32
C VAL A 178 10.82 0.20 6.83
N THR A 179 11.08 -1.10 6.75
CA THR A 179 12.38 -1.69 7.10
C THR A 179 12.92 -2.59 5.99
N ASP A 180 14.25 -2.66 5.88
CA ASP A 180 14.96 -3.66 5.08
C ASP A 180 15.44 -4.86 5.92
N GLY A 181 15.08 -4.91 7.20
CA GLY A 181 15.51 -5.92 8.16
C GLY A 181 16.78 -5.60 8.93
N GLU A 182 17.47 -4.51 8.59
CA GLU A 182 18.65 -3.99 9.30
C GLU A 182 18.39 -2.58 9.85
N HIS A 183 17.71 -1.76 9.05
CA HIS A 183 17.39 -0.37 9.34
C HIS A 183 15.89 -0.10 9.28
N LEU A 184 15.47 0.88 10.04
CA LEU A 184 14.14 1.46 10.06
C LEU A 184 14.14 2.82 9.37
N TYR A 185 13.26 2.99 8.40
CA TYR A 185 13.03 4.25 7.70
C TYR A 185 11.70 4.86 8.13
N ALA A 186 11.78 5.95 8.89
CA ALA A 186 10.64 6.65 9.45
C ALA A 186 10.43 7.99 8.76
N TYR A 187 9.27 8.17 8.14
CA TYR A 187 8.92 9.39 7.41
C TYR A 187 7.79 10.13 8.13
N PHE A 188 8.02 11.38 8.49
CA PHE A 188 7.04 12.26 9.13
C PHE A 188 6.68 13.44 8.22
N GLY A 189 6.69 13.24 6.90
CA GLY A 189 6.30 14.31 5.99
C GLY A 189 7.27 15.49 6.01
N SER A 190 6.72 16.69 6.15
CA SER A 190 7.45 17.95 6.37
C SER A 190 8.41 17.92 7.58
N PHE A 191 8.19 16.99 8.52
CA PHE A 191 8.99 16.86 9.73
C PHE A 191 10.17 15.89 9.59
N GLY A 192 10.47 15.43 8.36
CA GLY A 192 11.72 14.76 8.03
C GLY A 192 11.61 13.25 7.76
N LEU A 193 12.69 12.73 7.19
CA LEU A 193 12.94 11.31 6.95
C LEU A 193 14.15 10.87 7.78
N TYR A 194 14.00 9.77 8.51
CA TYR A 194 14.99 9.28 9.45
C TYR A 194 15.33 7.83 9.19
N CYS A 195 16.61 7.50 9.27
CA CYS A 195 17.11 6.13 9.29
C CYS A 195 17.68 5.81 10.67
N TYR A 196 17.17 4.75 11.28
CA TYR A 196 17.61 4.23 12.57
C TYR A 196 18.00 2.76 12.43
N ASP A 197 18.92 2.29 13.26
CA ASP A 197 19.03 0.84 13.50
C ASP A 197 17.92 0.35 14.45
N PHE A 198 17.90 -0.95 14.71
CA PHE A 198 16.89 -1.57 15.58
C PHE A 198 17.15 -1.34 17.07
N GLU A 199 18.33 -0.86 17.42
CA GLU A 199 18.74 -0.47 18.78
C GLU A 199 18.37 1.00 19.08
N GLY A 200 17.84 1.72 18.09
CA GLY A 200 17.36 3.08 18.23
C GLY A 200 18.49 4.12 18.16
N GLN A 201 19.59 3.81 17.48
CA GLN A 201 20.63 4.75 17.08
C GLN A 201 20.31 5.37 15.72
N LEU A 202 20.41 6.69 15.64
CA LEU A 202 20.26 7.43 14.38
C LEU A 202 21.45 7.16 13.47
N ILE A 203 21.19 6.70 12.25
CA ILE A 203 22.20 6.49 11.21
C ILE A 203 22.33 7.74 10.33
N TRP A 204 21.20 8.21 9.79
CA TRP A 204 21.14 9.46 9.05
C TRP A 204 19.75 10.08 9.17
N LYS A 205 19.68 11.40 8.97
CA LYS A 205 18.41 12.13 8.84
C LYS A 205 18.45 13.00 7.58
N ARG A 206 17.25 13.28 7.06
CA ARG A 206 17.03 14.20 5.97
C ARG A 206 15.84 15.08 6.26
N ASP A 207 16.05 16.38 6.20
CA ASP A 207 14.97 17.35 6.21
C ASP A 207 14.35 17.43 4.80
N LEU A 208 13.03 17.53 4.73
CA LEU A 208 12.28 17.71 3.50
C LEU A 208 11.57 19.06 3.54
N GLU A 209 11.25 19.60 2.37
CA GLU A 209 10.48 20.84 2.30
C GLU A 209 9.09 20.63 2.88
N TYR A 210 8.55 21.68 3.49
CA TYR A 210 7.16 21.68 3.96
C TYR A 210 6.20 21.32 2.82
N GLN A 211 5.11 20.64 3.10
CA GLN A 211 4.09 20.32 2.10
C GLN A 211 2.89 21.25 2.27
N ALA A 212 2.37 21.79 1.17
CA ALA A 212 1.13 22.57 1.22
C ALA A 212 -0.03 21.66 0.78
N MET A 213 -0.82 21.18 1.73
CA MET A 213 -1.88 20.20 1.44
C MET A 213 -3.23 20.89 1.28
N GLU A 214 -4.02 20.41 0.32
CA GLU A 214 -5.39 20.89 0.04
C GLU A 214 -6.18 21.03 1.35
N ASP A 215 -6.76 22.22 1.54
CA ASP A 215 -7.57 22.62 2.67
C ASP A 215 -6.99 22.29 4.07
N SER A 216 -5.67 22.11 4.19
CA SER A 216 -5.02 21.61 5.40
C SER A 216 -5.51 20.22 5.84
N LEU A 217 -5.82 19.33 4.89
CA LEU A 217 -6.22 17.93 5.15
C LEU A 217 -5.08 17.07 5.73
N GLY A 218 -3.85 17.59 5.73
CA GLY A 218 -2.67 16.96 6.32
C GLY A 218 -1.92 16.06 5.35
N GLU A 219 -0.80 15.50 5.81
CA GLU A 219 0.12 14.69 5.00
C GLU A 219 -0.05 13.20 5.31
N GLY A 220 0.17 12.32 4.33
CA GLY A 220 -0.15 10.89 4.54
C GLY A 220 0.21 9.91 3.42
N SER A 221 1.41 9.99 2.85
CA SER A 221 1.95 8.94 1.96
C SER A 221 3.13 8.23 2.63
N SER A 222 3.13 6.89 2.66
CA SER A 222 4.20 6.11 3.26
C SER A 222 5.38 5.96 2.29
N PRO A 223 6.64 5.87 2.77
CA PRO A 223 7.78 5.53 1.92
C PRO A 223 7.65 4.10 1.38
N ALA A 224 8.12 3.88 0.16
CA ALA A 224 8.23 2.55 -0.42
C ALA A 224 9.67 2.12 -0.69
N LEU A 225 10.03 0.91 -0.24
CA LEU A 225 11.40 0.40 -0.32
C LEU A 225 11.53 -0.68 -1.40
N SER A 226 12.58 -0.60 -2.23
CA SER A 226 13.02 -1.72 -3.06
C SER A 226 14.52 -1.62 -3.38
N GLY A 227 15.27 -2.68 -3.05
CA GLY A 227 16.73 -2.68 -3.14
C GLY A 227 17.32 -1.54 -2.30
N ASN A 228 17.98 -0.58 -2.97
CA ASN A 228 18.58 0.60 -2.33
C ASN A 228 17.70 1.85 -2.41
N ALA A 229 16.55 1.79 -3.07
CA ALA A 229 15.71 2.97 -3.32
C ALA A 229 14.55 3.04 -2.31
N LEU A 230 14.48 4.15 -1.58
CA LEU A 230 13.29 4.61 -0.86
C LEU A 230 12.55 5.63 -1.72
N VAL A 231 11.33 5.30 -2.13
CA VAL A 231 10.49 6.16 -2.97
C VAL A 231 9.47 6.88 -2.10
N ILE A 232 9.43 8.21 -2.24
CA ILE A 232 8.43 9.07 -1.59
C ILE A 232 7.71 9.87 -2.68
N VAL A 233 6.39 9.97 -2.53
CA VAL A 233 5.53 10.80 -3.38
C VAL A 233 5.03 11.97 -2.54
N VAL A 234 5.21 13.18 -3.05
CA VAL A 234 4.71 14.42 -2.47
C VAL A 234 3.83 15.08 -3.52
N ASP A 235 2.54 14.80 -3.41
CA ASP A 235 1.49 15.42 -4.22
C ASP A 235 0.82 16.48 -3.35
N GLN A 236 0.94 17.75 -3.74
CA GLN A 236 0.64 18.94 -2.94
C GLN A 236 0.13 20.09 -3.83
N GLU A 237 -0.25 21.21 -3.21
CA GLU A 237 -0.74 22.42 -3.91
C GLU A 237 0.38 23.34 -4.43
N ARG A 238 1.64 22.94 -4.24
CA ARG A 238 2.82 23.56 -4.87
C ARG A 238 3.34 22.62 -5.97
N GLN A 239 4.63 22.71 -6.31
CA GLN A 239 5.23 21.74 -7.22
C GLN A 239 5.25 20.34 -6.59
N SER A 240 4.34 19.48 -7.04
CA SER A 240 4.35 18.06 -6.69
C SER A 240 5.56 17.35 -7.29
N TYR A 241 6.02 16.28 -6.63
CA TYR A 241 7.16 15.50 -7.08
C TYR A 241 7.15 14.06 -6.56
N VAL A 242 7.89 13.20 -7.25
CA VAL A 242 8.31 11.88 -6.75
C VAL A 242 9.83 11.87 -6.65
N VAL A 243 10.36 11.27 -5.59
CA VAL A 243 11.79 11.17 -5.33
C VAL A 243 12.15 9.74 -4.97
N ALA A 244 13.27 9.25 -5.51
CA ALA A 244 13.93 8.05 -5.00
C ALA A 244 15.20 8.46 -4.27
N ILE A 245 15.37 7.90 -3.09
CA ILE A 245 16.42 8.24 -2.13
C ILE A 245 17.26 6.99 -1.88
N ASP A 246 18.58 7.12 -1.86
CA ASP A 246 19.47 6.01 -1.49
C ASP A 246 19.30 5.74 0.01
N LYS A 247 18.80 4.54 0.33
CA LYS A 247 18.50 4.13 1.71
C LYS A 247 19.70 4.18 2.65
N ARG A 248 20.93 4.16 2.12
CA ARG A 248 22.16 4.14 2.92
C ARG A 248 22.64 5.54 3.28
N THR A 249 22.37 6.53 2.44
CA THR A 249 22.93 7.88 2.57
C THR A 249 21.88 8.97 2.79
N GLY A 250 20.61 8.70 2.48
CA GLY A 250 19.54 9.69 2.49
C GLY A 250 19.57 10.66 1.31
N GLN A 251 20.49 10.49 0.36
CA GLN A 251 20.63 11.38 -0.81
C GLN A 251 19.72 10.95 -1.97
N ASP A 252 19.36 11.90 -2.83
CA ASP A 252 18.57 11.60 -4.03
C ASP A 252 19.34 10.70 -5.00
N LEU A 253 18.69 9.62 -5.41
CA LEU A 253 19.05 8.89 -6.63
C LEU A 253 18.50 9.63 -7.86
N TRP A 254 17.25 10.09 -7.76
CA TRP A 254 16.61 10.94 -8.73
C TRP A 254 15.38 11.63 -8.12
N LYS A 255 14.96 12.75 -8.72
CA LYS A 255 13.73 13.48 -8.41
C LYS A 255 13.02 13.89 -9.70
N ARG A 256 11.68 13.83 -9.72
CA ARG A 256 10.86 14.22 -10.87
C ARG A 256 9.67 15.05 -10.41
N ASN A 257 9.45 16.17 -11.09
CA ASN A 257 8.24 16.96 -10.93
C ASN A 257 7.03 16.18 -11.46
N ARG A 258 5.88 16.45 -10.86
CA ARG A 258 4.58 15.87 -11.22
C ARG A 258 3.59 17.00 -11.42
N GLU A 259 2.85 16.93 -12.52
CA GLU A 259 1.72 17.81 -12.79
C GLU A 259 0.49 17.24 -12.08
N GLU A 260 0.39 17.47 -10.77
CA GLU A 260 -0.62 16.88 -9.91
C GLU A 260 -0.84 17.79 -8.68
N THR A 261 -2.08 17.85 -8.18
CA THR A 261 -2.42 18.50 -6.91
C THR A 261 -2.42 17.48 -5.75
N SER A 262 -2.92 17.84 -4.57
CA SER A 262 -2.92 16.95 -3.40
C SER A 262 -3.51 15.57 -3.68
N ASN A 263 -2.74 14.55 -3.33
CA ASN A 263 -3.12 13.15 -3.28
C ASN A 263 -2.38 12.48 -2.12
N TRP A 264 -2.89 11.35 -1.61
CA TRP A 264 -2.36 10.66 -0.43
C TRP A 264 -1.93 9.22 -0.72
N SER A 265 -1.75 8.88 -2.00
CA SER A 265 -1.44 7.51 -2.41
C SER A 265 0.03 7.15 -2.16
N THR A 266 0.24 6.05 -1.43
CA THR A 266 1.56 5.41 -1.28
C THR A 266 1.97 4.77 -2.61
N PRO A 267 3.22 4.96 -3.10
CA PRO A 267 3.69 4.33 -4.33
C PRO A 267 3.77 2.81 -4.22
N ARG A 268 3.33 2.09 -5.25
CA ARG A 268 3.48 0.63 -5.37
C ARG A 268 4.70 0.30 -6.24
N ILE A 269 5.67 -0.39 -5.66
CA ILE A 269 6.83 -0.91 -6.41
C ILE A 269 6.57 -2.36 -6.84
N PHE A 270 6.94 -2.70 -8.06
CA PHE A 270 6.84 -4.05 -8.62
C PHE A 270 7.83 -4.26 -9.77
N THR A 271 8.05 -5.51 -10.16
CA THR A 271 8.85 -5.87 -11.35
C THR A 271 7.93 -6.38 -12.45
N HIS A 272 8.07 -5.86 -13.67
CA HIS A 272 7.40 -6.36 -14.86
C HIS A 272 8.39 -6.43 -16.02
N ALA A 273 8.45 -7.59 -16.69
CA ALA A 273 9.39 -7.85 -17.79
C ALA A 273 10.85 -7.47 -17.45
N GLY A 274 11.31 -7.83 -16.25
CA GLY A 274 12.66 -7.53 -15.75
C GLY A 274 12.92 -6.07 -15.36
N ARG A 275 11.92 -5.18 -15.48
CA ARG A 275 12.03 -3.77 -15.11
C ARG A 275 11.28 -3.50 -13.81
N ARG A 276 11.97 -2.89 -12.83
CA ARG A 276 11.34 -2.38 -11.61
C ARG A 276 10.68 -1.04 -11.88
N GLN A 277 9.42 -0.92 -11.45
CA GLN A 277 8.59 0.25 -11.63
C GLN A 277 8.02 0.72 -10.30
N ALA A 278 7.85 2.03 -10.14
CA ALA A 278 7.07 2.64 -9.07
C ALA A 278 5.81 3.26 -9.70
N VAL A 279 4.64 2.70 -9.39
CA VAL A 279 3.35 3.26 -9.82
C VAL A 279 2.70 4.06 -8.69
N THR A 280 2.13 5.20 -9.04
CA THR A 280 1.47 6.14 -8.13
C THR A 280 0.07 6.42 -8.62
N ASN A 281 -0.90 6.43 -7.71
CA ASN A 281 -2.25 6.89 -8.00
C ASN A 281 -2.35 8.42 -7.90
N GLY A 282 -3.37 9.01 -8.52
CA GLY A 282 -3.62 10.44 -8.60
C GLY A 282 -4.78 10.73 -9.53
N SER A 283 -5.05 12.00 -9.89
CA SER A 283 -5.94 12.30 -11.02
C SER A 283 -5.46 11.61 -12.29
N THR A 284 -4.13 11.54 -12.43
CA THR A 284 -3.43 10.76 -13.43
C THR A 284 -2.57 9.69 -12.75
N VAL A 285 -2.81 8.42 -13.09
CA VAL A 285 -1.95 7.31 -12.69
C VAL A 285 -0.65 7.38 -13.48
N ARG A 286 0.49 7.22 -12.81
CA ARG A 286 1.81 7.30 -13.44
C ARG A 286 2.70 6.17 -12.96
N SER A 287 3.51 5.62 -13.87
CA SER A 287 4.54 4.64 -13.54
C SER A 287 5.92 5.14 -13.96
N TYR A 288 6.88 5.03 -13.05
CA TYR A 288 8.25 5.45 -13.25
C TYR A 288 9.18 4.25 -13.23
N ASP A 289 10.21 4.29 -14.05
CA ASP A 289 11.35 3.39 -13.93
C ASP A 289 12.07 3.65 -12.61
N LEU A 290 12.18 2.63 -11.75
CA LEU A 290 12.72 2.81 -10.40
C LEU A 290 14.20 3.23 -10.41
N THR A 291 14.96 2.84 -11.44
CA THR A 291 16.40 3.10 -11.48
C THR A 291 16.69 4.51 -11.98
N THR A 292 15.96 4.95 -12.99
CA THR A 292 16.27 6.19 -13.74
C THR A 292 15.32 7.35 -13.42
N GLY A 293 14.17 7.07 -12.81
CA GLY A 293 13.08 8.03 -12.64
C GLY A 293 12.43 8.43 -13.96
N GLU A 294 12.62 7.67 -15.04
CA GLU A 294 11.94 7.91 -16.31
C GLU A 294 10.44 7.65 -16.16
N LEU A 295 9.58 8.58 -16.59
CA LEU A 295 8.15 8.32 -16.71
C LEU A 295 7.91 7.32 -17.84
N LEU A 296 7.44 6.13 -17.52
CA LEU A 296 7.22 5.04 -18.47
C LEU A 296 5.87 5.17 -19.17
N TRP A 297 4.81 5.37 -18.38
CA TRP A 297 3.46 5.53 -18.86
C TRP A 297 2.61 6.34 -17.88
N ARG A 298 1.52 6.90 -18.41
CA ARG A 298 0.47 7.59 -17.63
C ARG A 298 -0.92 7.17 -18.10
N CYS A 299 -1.92 7.29 -17.23
CA CYS A 299 -3.32 7.02 -17.57
C CYS A 299 -4.25 7.93 -16.76
N ASP A 300 -5.06 8.72 -17.45
CA ASP A 300 -6.03 9.62 -16.84
C ASP A 300 -7.37 8.88 -16.59
N GLY A 301 -8.26 9.53 -15.83
CA GLY A 301 -9.65 9.11 -15.67
C GLY A 301 -10.13 9.08 -14.22
N HIS A 302 -9.19 9.14 -13.28
CA HIS A 302 -9.40 9.33 -11.86
C HIS A 302 -9.67 10.81 -11.54
N THR A 303 -9.99 11.08 -10.27
CA THR A 303 -10.14 12.41 -9.71
C THR A 303 -8.97 12.74 -8.80
N ALA A 304 -8.74 14.03 -8.56
CA ALA A 304 -7.86 14.50 -7.50
C ALA A 304 -8.29 13.95 -6.12
N GLY A 305 -7.36 13.98 -5.16
CA GLY A 305 -7.57 13.40 -3.84
C GLY A 305 -7.61 11.87 -3.84
N ALA A 306 -6.86 11.22 -4.73
CA ALA A 306 -6.68 9.77 -4.71
C ALA A 306 -5.88 9.34 -3.48
N ILE A 307 -6.47 8.45 -2.68
CA ILE A 307 -5.89 7.90 -1.45
C ILE A 307 -5.44 6.44 -1.65
N PRO A 308 -6.22 5.55 -2.31
CA PRO A 308 -5.89 4.13 -2.34
C PRO A 308 -4.56 3.85 -3.04
N MET A 309 -3.74 3.01 -2.41
CA MET A 309 -2.53 2.46 -3.00
C MET A 309 -2.88 1.49 -4.15
N PRO A 310 -2.19 1.54 -5.30
CA PRO A 310 -2.42 0.59 -6.39
C PRO A 310 -2.14 -0.86 -5.99
N ALA A 311 -2.97 -1.79 -6.47
CA ALA A 311 -2.68 -3.23 -6.45
C ALA A 311 -2.12 -3.68 -7.80
N VAL A 312 -1.26 -4.70 -7.80
CA VAL A 312 -0.60 -5.19 -9.02
C VAL A 312 -0.58 -6.71 -9.04
N GLY A 313 -0.91 -7.29 -10.19
CA GLY A 313 -0.85 -8.73 -10.47
C GLY A 313 -1.52 -9.07 -11.80
N HIS A 314 -1.33 -10.29 -12.30
CA HIS A 314 -1.89 -10.74 -13.58
C HIS A 314 -1.52 -9.86 -14.80
N GLY A 315 -0.38 -9.17 -14.74
CA GLY A 315 0.01 -8.21 -15.78
C GLY A 315 -0.82 -6.92 -15.77
N LEU A 316 -1.58 -6.66 -14.72
CA LEU A 316 -2.45 -5.49 -14.55
C LEU A 316 -2.04 -4.66 -13.34
N VAL A 317 -2.34 -3.36 -13.41
CA VAL A 317 -2.36 -2.43 -12.27
C VAL A 317 -3.81 -2.05 -12.01
N PHE A 318 -4.25 -2.15 -10.75
CA PHE A 318 -5.58 -1.74 -10.30
C PHE A 318 -5.47 -0.46 -9.48
N THR A 319 -6.09 0.61 -9.95
CA THR A 319 -6.13 1.92 -9.29
C THR A 319 -7.56 2.33 -8.99
N ALA A 320 -7.78 3.00 -7.85
CA ALA A 320 -9.11 3.41 -7.40
C ALA A 320 -9.12 4.88 -6.97
N SER A 321 -10.21 5.59 -7.26
CA SER A 321 -10.54 6.91 -6.70
C SER A 321 -12.04 6.94 -6.39
N GLY A 322 -12.40 7.36 -5.17
CA GLY A 322 -13.80 7.40 -4.71
C GLY A 322 -14.34 8.82 -4.44
N TRP A 323 -13.53 9.86 -4.59
CA TRP A 323 -13.97 11.22 -4.28
C TRP A 323 -14.65 11.90 -5.47
N ARG A 324 -15.84 12.47 -5.27
CA ARG A 324 -16.77 13.02 -6.31
C ARG A 324 -17.19 12.04 -7.41
N LYS A 325 -16.37 11.03 -7.75
CA LYS A 325 -16.58 10.08 -8.84
C LYS A 325 -15.86 8.77 -8.54
N ASP A 326 -16.65 7.73 -8.33
CA ASP A 326 -16.18 6.35 -8.28
C ASP A 326 -15.52 5.96 -9.61
N MET A 327 -14.25 5.57 -9.54
CA MET A 327 -13.51 5.02 -10.65
C MET A 327 -12.51 3.98 -10.14
N LEU A 328 -12.60 2.78 -10.68
CA LEU A 328 -11.52 1.82 -10.69
C LEU A 328 -11.11 1.52 -12.14
N GLN A 329 -9.82 1.50 -12.40
CA GLN A 329 -9.23 1.11 -13.68
C GLN A 329 -8.34 -0.11 -13.49
N ALA A 330 -8.45 -1.09 -14.39
CA ALA A 330 -7.46 -2.13 -14.58
C ALA A 330 -6.63 -1.81 -15.82
N ILE A 331 -5.34 -1.53 -15.63
CA ILE A 331 -4.43 -1.03 -16.66
C ILE A 331 -3.38 -2.12 -16.94
N ALA A 332 -3.34 -2.60 -18.18
CA ALA A 332 -2.36 -3.56 -18.66
C ALA A 332 -0.95 -2.99 -18.65
N LEU A 333 -0.02 -3.79 -18.15
CA LEU A 333 1.40 -3.52 -18.17
C LEU A 333 2.01 -3.85 -19.54
N GLY A 334 3.11 -3.16 -19.87
CA GLY A 334 3.93 -3.45 -21.05
C GLY A 334 3.95 -2.34 -22.09
N GLN A 335 2.92 -1.49 -22.13
CA GLN A 335 2.89 -0.31 -22.99
C GLN A 335 3.56 0.91 -22.33
N ARG A 336 3.97 1.88 -23.15
CA ARG A 336 4.61 3.15 -22.74
C ARG A 336 3.80 4.36 -23.25
N GLY A 337 4.00 5.51 -22.63
CA GLY A 337 3.35 6.77 -23.04
C GLY A 337 1.97 6.97 -22.41
N ASP A 338 1.09 7.67 -23.10
CA ASP A 338 -0.26 7.98 -22.62
C ASP A 338 -1.25 6.85 -22.95
N LEU A 339 -1.79 6.20 -21.91
CA LEU A 339 -2.65 5.02 -22.03
C LEU A 339 -4.15 5.34 -21.89
N THR A 340 -4.51 6.60 -21.63
CA THR A 340 -5.85 7.04 -21.18
C THR A 340 -7.02 6.51 -22.02
N ASN A 341 -6.85 6.50 -23.35
CA ASN A 341 -7.86 6.07 -24.32
C ASN A 341 -7.39 4.86 -25.14
N SER A 342 -6.43 4.09 -24.61
CA SER A 342 -5.90 2.90 -25.26
C SER A 342 -6.61 1.63 -24.75
N GLU A 343 -6.43 0.54 -25.49
CA GLU A 343 -6.84 -0.81 -25.08
C GLU A 343 -6.11 -1.31 -23.82
N SER A 344 -5.06 -0.60 -23.38
CA SER A 344 -4.38 -0.93 -22.13
C SER A 344 -5.29 -0.74 -20.92
N VAL A 345 -6.36 0.06 -21.00
CA VAL A 345 -7.36 0.06 -19.93
C VAL A 345 -8.36 -1.06 -20.18
N VAL A 346 -8.04 -2.24 -19.66
CA VAL A 346 -8.70 -3.52 -19.96
C VAL A 346 -10.16 -3.52 -19.50
N TRP A 347 -10.41 -3.01 -18.29
CA TRP A 347 -11.76 -2.87 -17.76
C TRP A 347 -11.82 -1.73 -16.73
N LYS A 348 -13.04 -1.24 -16.49
CA LYS A 348 -13.33 -0.14 -15.56
C LYS A 348 -14.54 -0.48 -14.72
N LEU A 349 -14.58 0.02 -13.48
CA LEU A 349 -15.75 -0.06 -12.60
C LEU A 349 -16.04 1.32 -12.00
N ARG A 350 -17.32 1.67 -11.88
CA ARG A 350 -17.80 3.01 -11.46
C ARG A 350 -18.78 2.95 -10.29
N ARG A 351 -18.78 1.85 -9.55
CA ARG A 351 -19.63 1.61 -8.38
C ARG A 351 -18.95 0.58 -7.48
N GLY A 352 -19.12 0.71 -6.17
CA GLY A 352 -18.51 -0.24 -5.22
C GLY A 352 -17.01 -0.06 -5.09
N ILE A 353 -16.54 1.20 -5.21
CA ILE A 353 -15.13 1.56 -5.24
C ILE A 353 -14.74 2.18 -3.89
N PRO A 354 -13.59 1.82 -3.30
CA PRO A 354 -13.09 2.50 -2.12
C PRO A 354 -12.75 3.97 -2.40
N TYR A 355 -12.99 4.82 -1.40
CA TYR A 355 -12.37 6.14 -1.34
C TYR A 355 -11.05 6.09 -0.54
N VAL A 356 -11.04 5.54 0.68
CA VAL A 356 -9.81 5.44 1.52
C VAL A 356 -9.14 4.05 1.45
N PRO A 357 -9.85 2.92 1.67
CA PRO A 357 -9.20 1.60 1.73
C PRO A 357 -8.53 1.18 0.42
N CYS A 358 -7.43 0.43 0.51
CA CYS A 358 -6.74 -0.06 -0.69
C CYS A 358 -7.41 -1.31 -1.27
N PRO A 359 -7.48 -1.47 -2.61
CA PRO A 359 -7.79 -2.75 -3.23
C PRO A 359 -6.87 -3.86 -2.71
N MET A 360 -7.43 -5.03 -2.47
CA MET A 360 -6.68 -6.23 -2.05
C MET A 360 -6.78 -7.29 -3.14
N LEU A 361 -5.68 -7.52 -3.84
CA LEU A 361 -5.55 -8.61 -4.79
C LEU A 361 -5.03 -9.85 -4.06
N TRP A 362 -5.77 -10.94 -4.12
CA TRP A 362 -5.35 -12.24 -3.60
C TRP A 362 -5.83 -13.32 -4.55
N GLY A 363 -4.92 -14.13 -5.10
CA GLY A 363 -5.29 -15.13 -6.09
C GLY A 363 -5.83 -14.48 -7.36
N GLU A 364 -6.98 -14.93 -7.83
CA GLU A 364 -7.69 -14.35 -8.98
C GLU A 364 -8.70 -13.27 -8.57
N GLU A 365 -8.85 -13.04 -7.26
CA GLU A 365 -9.87 -12.18 -6.70
C GLU A 365 -9.32 -10.79 -6.33
N LEU A 366 -10.04 -9.75 -6.77
CA LEU A 366 -9.84 -8.38 -6.36
C LEU A 366 -10.95 -7.97 -5.38
N TYR A 367 -10.58 -7.75 -4.13
CA TYR A 367 -11.48 -7.31 -3.07
C TYR A 367 -11.47 -5.79 -2.91
N LEU A 368 -12.65 -5.21 -2.81
CA LEU A 368 -12.87 -3.77 -2.69
C LEU A 368 -13.73 -3.49 -1.44
N LEU A 369 -13.14 -2.79 -0.47
CA LEU A 369 -13.81 -2.36 0.75
C LEU A 369 -14.18 -0.89 0.61
N GLU A 370 -15.48 -0.58 0.54
CA GLU A 370 -15.92 0.81 0.61
C GLU A 370 -15.67 1.39 2.02
N ASP A 371 -15.56 2.71 2.14
CA ASP A 371 -15.40 3.42 3.41
C ASP A 371 -16.58 3.22 4.36
N GLN A 372 -17.71 2.77 3.82
CA GLN A 372 -18.88 2.34 4.56
C GLN A 372 -19.06 0.83 4.38
N THR A 373 -20.02 0.26 5.10
CA THR A 373 -20.37 -1.15 5.25
C THR A 373 -20.51 -2.07 4.01
N PHE A 374 -20.00 -1.73 2.83
CA PHE A 374 -20.08 -2.52 1.61
C PHE A 374 -18.74 -3.13 1.20
N PHE A 375 -18.81 -4.38 0.74
CA PHE A 375 -17.67 -5.15 0.28
C PHE A 375 -17.97 -5.79 -1.07
N SER A 376 -16.98 -5.80 -1.97
CA SER A 376 -17.09 -6.38 -3.30
C SER A 376 -15.93 -7.33 -3.59
N CYS A 377 -16.17 -8.33 -4.42
CA CYS A 377 -15.18 -9.26 -4.93
C CYS A 377 -15.39 -9.43 -6.43
N LEU A 378 -14.34 -9.14 -7.19
CA LEU A 378 -14.32 -9.23 -8.66
C LEU A 378 -13.26 -10.25 -9.07
N ASN A 379 -13.45 -10.88 -10.23
CA ASN A 379 -12.33 -11.50 -10.92
C ASN A 379 -11.37 -10.40 -11.40
N ALA A 380 -10.10 -10.53 -11.07
CA ALA A 380 -9.09 -9.50 -11.33
C ALA A 380 -8.80 -9.30 -12.83
N THR A 381 -8.98 -10.34 -13.66
CA THR A 381 -8.58 -10.29 -15.07
C THR A 381 -9.62 -9.63 -15.96
N ASP A 382 -10.91 -9.88 -15.72
CA ASP A 382 -12.01 -9.39 -16.56
C ASP A 382 -12.97 -8.42 -15.84
N GLY A 383 -12.83 -8.26 -14.51
CA GLY A 383 -13.67 -7.40 -13.69
C GLY A 383 -15.07 -7.97 -13.41
N ALA A 384 -15.34 -9.23 -13.76
CA ALA A 384 -16.62 -9.87 -13.52
C ALA A 384 -16.88 -9.98 -12.00
N PRO A 385 -18.03 -9.50 -11.49
CA PRO A 385 -18.30 -9.55 -10.06
C PRO A 385 -18.67 -10.98 -9.62
N HIS A 386 -17.99 -11.48 -8.59
CA HIS A 386 -18.49 -12.58 -7.78
C HIS A 386 -19.61 -12.08 -6.88
N TYR A 387 -19.39 -10.94 -6.23
CA TYR A 387 -20.40 -10.14 -5.54
C TYR A 387 -20.01 -8.66 -5.55
N LEU A 388 -21.00 -7.77 -5.54
CA LEU A 388 -20.78 -6.34 -5.69
C LEU A 388 -21.63 -5.58 -4.69
N LYS A 389 -21.01 -4.66 -3.94
CA LYS A 389 -21.64 -3.88 -2.86
C LYS A 389 -22.43 -4.75 -1.89
N HIS A 390 -21.88 -5.89 -1.50
CA HIS A 390 -22.51 -6.74 -0.50
C HIS A 390 -22.41 -6.06 0.87
N ARG A 391 -23.52 -5.96 1.60
CA ARG A 391 -23.56 -5.27 2.89
C ARG A 391 -22.99 -6.15 3.99
N LEU A 392 -21.93 -5.68 4.64
CA LEU A 392 -21.37 -6.24 5.86
C LEU A 392 -22.33 -6.03 7.06
N PRO A 393 -22.26 -6.89 8.09
CA PRO A 393 -23.08 -6.72 9.28
C PRO A 393 -22.66 -5.49 10.09
N GLY A 394 -23.63 -4.72 10.57
CA GLY A 394 -23.41 -3.79 11.69
C GLY A 394 -23.13 -2.32 11.38
N GLY A 395 -23.38 -1.80 10.17
CA GLY A 395 -23.34 -0.35 9.91
C GLY A 395 -21.97 0.28 10.20
N LEU A 396 -20.96 -0.14 9.45
CA LEU A 396 -19.55 0.10 9.75
C LEU A 396 -18.95 1.24 8.90
N ASN A 397 -17.93 1.91 9.45
CA ASN A 397 -17.06 2.82 8.71
C ASN A 397 -15.63 2.27 8.69
N PHE A 398 -14.91 2.47 7.60
CA PHE A 398 -13.56 1.95 7.39
C PHE A 398 -12.61 3.07 6.96
N SER A 399 -11.48 3.15 7.67
CA SER A 399 -10.26 3.82 7.21
C SER A 399 -9.12 2.81 6.98
N ALA A 400 -9.10 1.73 7.76
CA ALA A 400 -8.15 0.65 7.61
C ALA A 400 -8.37 -0.10 6.29
N SER A 401 -7.28 -0.52 5.64
CA SER A 401 -7.35 -1.39 4.48
C SER A 401 -7.55 -2.85 4.89
N PRO A 402 -8.24 -3.68 4.09
CA PRO A 402 -8.43 -5.10 4.38
C PRO A 402 -7.10 -5.83 4.43
N VAL A 403 -6.96 -6.79 5.36
CA VAL A 403 -5.81 -7.71 5.39
C VAL A 403 -6.27 -9.16 5.33
N GLY A 404 -5.37 -10.06 4.94
CA GLY A 404 -5.69 -11.47 4.74
C GLY A 404 -4.60 -12.43 5.20
N ALA A 405 -5.02 -13.58 5.74
CA ALA A 405 -4.14 -14.69 6.13
C ALA A 405 -4.95 -15.99 6.27
N ALA A 406 -4.35 -17.14 5.94
CA ALA A 406 -4.97 -18.48 5.91
C ALA A 406 -6.43 -18.47 5.43
N ASP A 407 -6.64 -18.05 4.17
CA ASP A 407 -7.94 -17.95 3.51
C ASP A 407 -9.03 -17.17 4.28
N ARG A 408 -8.62 -16.20 5.10
CA ARG A 408 -9.53 -15.31 5.82
C ARG A 408 -9.20 -13.86 5.53
N ILE A 409 -10.23 -13.03 5.49
CA ILE A 409 -10.14 -11.58 5.27
C ILE A 409 -10.60 -10.88 6.54
N TYR A 410 -9.80 -9.94 7.03
CA TYR A 410 -10.05 -9.18 8.25
C TYR A 410 -10.34 -7.72 7.91
N LEU A 411 -11.52 -7.26 8.32
CA LEU A 411 -12.04 -5.92 8.04
C LEU A 411 -12.24 -5.16 9.35
N LEU A 412 -11.25 -4.36 9.76
CA LEU A 412 -11.27 -3.55 10.99
C LEU A 412 -11.96 -2.20 10.75
N SER A 413 -13.09 -1.95 11.43
CA SER A 413 -13.83 -0.69 11.37
C SER A 413 -13.23 0.38 12.29
N GLU A 414 -13.63 1.64 12.06
CA GLU A 414 -13.17 2.79 12.85
C GLU A 414 -13.59 2.74 14.31
N GLU A 415 -14.66 2.00 14.61
CA GLU A 415 -15.26 1.81 15.94
C GLU A 415 -14.73 0.57 16.68
N GLY A 416 -13.71 -0.11 16.14
CA GLY A 416 -13.10 -1.26 16.81
C GLY A 416 -13.78 -2.60 16.54
N ARG A 417 -14.77 -2.63 15.64
CA ARG A 417 -15.39 -3.87 15.18
C ARG A 417 -14.58 -4.48 14.03
N THR A 418 -14.15 -5.72 14.17
CA THR A 418 -13.53 -6.48 13.07
C THR A 418 -14.46 -7.56 12.56
N VAL A 419 -14.79 -7.52 11.27
CA VAL A 419 -15.51 -8.61 10.59
C VAL A 419 -14.48 -9.53 9.95
N VAL A 420 -14.52 -10.82 10.30
CA VAL A 420 -13.67 -11.86 9.71
C VAL A 420 -14.50 -12.64 8.70
N LEU A 421 -14.06 -12.64 7.45
CA LEU A 421 -14.72 -13.30 6.33
C LEU A 421 -13.92 -14.52 5.86
N GLN A 422 -14.61 -15.54 5.38
CA GLN A 422 -14.01 -16.57 4.55
C GLN A 422 -13.61 -15.95 3.20
N ARG A 423 -12.39 -16.20 2.74
CA ARG A 423 -11.94 -15.84 1.39
C ARG A 423 -12.68 -16.70 0.38
N GLY A 424 -13.23 -16.06 -0.65
CA GLY A 424 -13.82 -16.76 -1.79
C GLY A 424 -14.80 -15.92 -2.60
N PRO A 425 -15.51 -16.56 -3.55
CA PRO A 425 -16.49 -15.92 -4.43
C PRO A 425 -17.86 -15.71 -3.75
N GLN A 426 -18.02 -16.13 -2.50
CA GLN A 426 -19.20 -15.90 -1.69
C GLN A 426 -18.80 -15.17 -0.43
N LEU A 427 -19.69 -14.30 0.06
CA LEU A 427 -19.48 -13.62 1.33
C LEU A 427 -19.99 -14.51 2.46
N GLU A 428 -19.08 -14.98 3.30
CA GLU A 428 -19.38 -15.74 4.51
C GLU A 428 -18.65 -15.10 5.69
N VAL A 429 -19.42 -14.72 6.72
CA VAL A 429 -18.89 -14.15 7.96
C VAL A 429 -18.53 -15.29 8.90
N LEU A 430 -17.26 -15.39 9.26
CA LEU A 430 -16.73 -16.38 10.19
C LEU A 430 -16.81 -15.91 11.64
N ALA A 431 -16.55 -14.63 11.88
CA ALA A 431 -16.64 -14.01 13.20
C ALA A 431 -16.82 -12.49 13.12
N VAL A 432 -17.27 -11.92 14.24
CA VAL A 432 -17.27 -10.48 14.51
C VAL A 432 -16.64 -10.28 15.87
N ASN A 433 -15.61 -9.45 15.94
CA ASN A 433 -14.88 -9.14 17.16
C ASN A 433 -15.05 -7.65 17.47
N ASP A 434 -15.28 -7.30 18.73
CA ASP A 434 -15.51 -5.91 19.17
C ASP A 434 -14.44 -5.51 20.19
N LEU A 435 -13.88 -4.32 20.02
CA LEU A 435 -12.96 -3.67 20.95
C LEU A 435 -13.47 -2.27 21.28
N ASP A 436 -13.29 -1.82 22.52
CA ASP A 436 -13.73 -0.50 22.98
C ASP A 436 -12.65 0.56 22.73
N GLU A 437 -12.26 0.72 21.46
CA GLU A 437 -11.29 1.72 21.03
C GLU A 437 -11.50 2.10 19.56
N ARG A 438 -11.02 3.29 19.16
CA ARG A 438 -11.02 3.72 17.76
C ARG A 438 -9.76 3.30 17.02
N PHE A 439 -9.91 2.99 15.73
CA PHE A 439 -8.84 2.50 14.88
C PHE A 439 -8.86 3.15 13.50
N HIS A 440 -7.73 3.69 13.03
CA HIS A 440 -7.57 4.06 11.61
C HIS A 440 -6.41 3.33 10.93
N ALA A 441 -5.42 2.89 11.71
CA ALA A 441 -4.31 2.09 11.22
C ALA A 441 -4.81 0.73 10.71
N SER A 442 -4.17 0.24 9.63
CA SER A 442 -4.47 -1.12 9.15
C SER A 442 -3.86 -2.16 10.09
N PRO A 443 -4.44 -3.37 10.20
CA PRO A 443 -3.79 -4.44 10.95
C PRO A 443 -2.45 -4.87 10.32
N ALA A 444 -1.58 -5.46 11.13
CA ALA A 444 -0.41 -6.21 10.66
C ALA A 444 -0.53 -7.67 11.12
N ILE A 445 -0.11 -8.63 10.28
CA ILE A 445 -0.21 -10.06 10.58
C ILE A 445 1.17 -10.71 10.45
N VAL A 446 1.60 -11.44 11.48
CA VAL A 446 2.84 -12.23 11.45
C VAL A 446 2.66 -13.53 12.22
N GLY A 447 2.97 -14.66 11.56
CA GLY A 447 2.81 -15.99 12.16
C GLY A 447 1.37 -16.21 12.64
N GLU A 448 1.20 -16.55 13.91
CA GLU A 448 -0.12 -16.80 14.52
C GLU A 448 -0.75 -15.55 15.15
N ALA A 449 -0.19 -14.37 14.92
CA ALA A 449 -0.59 -13.13 15.57
C ALA A 449 -1.10 -12.07 14.60
N ILE A 450 -2.10 -11.31 15.04
CA ILE A 450 -2.57 -10.08 14.42
C ILE A 450 -2.38 -8.91 15.39
N TYR A 451 -1.85 -7.81 14.88
CA TYR A 451 -1.52 -6.61 15.63
C TYR A 451 -2.43 -5.47 15.20
N LEU A 452 -3.13 -4.87 16.16
CA LEU A 452 -4.07 -3.77 15.92
C LEU A 452 -3.58 -2.51 16.64
N ARG A 453 -3.25 -1.46 15.89
CA ARG A 453 -2.90 -0.15 16.47
C ARG A 453 -4.17 0.70 16.58
N GLY A 454 -4.71 0.80 17.78
CA GLY A 454 -5.77 1.75 18.10
C GLY A 454 -5.21 3.14 18.38
N PHE A 455 -6.07 4.06 18.81
CA PHE A 455 -5.66 5.41 19.18
C PHE A 455 -4.73 5.44 20.40
N GLU A 456 -4.97 4.60 21.39
CA GLU A 456 -4.32 4.62 22.71
C GLU A 456 -3.47 3.37 22.95
N HIS A 457 -3.80 2.24 22.33
CA HIS A 457 -3.10 0.98 22.56
C HIS A 457 -2.57 0.33 21.27
N LEU A 458 -1.58 -0.55 21.42
CA LEU A 458 -1.26 -1.60 20.49
C LEU A 458 -1.73 -2.94 21.08
N TYR A 459 -2.53 -3.68 20.33
CA TYR A 459 -3.03 -4.99 20.71
C TYR A 459 -2.28 -6.08 19.95
N CYS A 460 -2.04 -7.21 20.61
CA CYS A 460 -1.62 -8.46 19.99
C CYS A 460 -2.62 -9.55 20.31
N PHE A 461 -3.30 -10.04 19.28
CA PHE A 461 -4.15 -11.22 19.38
C PHE A 461 -3.46 -12.39 18.70
N ALA A 462 -3.34 -13.49 19.41
CA ALA A 462 -2.71 -14.70 18.89
C ALA A 462 -3.40 -15.92 19.47
N LYS A 463 -3.37 -17.03 18.74
CA LYS A 463 -3.89 -18.30 19.26
C LYS A 463 -3.11 -18.66 20.54
N SER A 464 -3.83 -19.05 21.58
CA SER A 464 -3.20 -19.69 22.74
C SER A 464 -2.47 -20.94 22.28
N ALA A 465 -1.22 -21.13 22.71
CA ALA A 465 -0.51 -22.38 22.45
C ALA A 465 -1.36 -23.54 22.99
N ARG A 466 -1.70 -24.49 22.11
CA ARG A 466 -2.46 -25.69 22.49
C ARG A 466 -1.64 -26.62 23.34
#